data_AF-A0AAF0ZQP3-F1
#
_entry.id   AF-A0AAF0ZQP3-F1
#
_cell.length_a   1.000
_cell.length_b   1.000
_cell.length_c   1.000
_cell.angle_alpha   90.00
_cell.angle_beta   90.00
_cell.angle_gamma   90.00
#
_symmetry.space_group_name_H-M   'P 1'
#
loop_
_entity.id
_entity.type
_entity.pdbx_description
1 polymer ?
#
loop_
_entity_poly.entity_id
_entity_poly.type
_entity_poly.pdbx_seq_one_letter_code
_entity_poly.pdbx_strand_id
1 'polypeptide(L)'
;NKYQGMDGVGGTVCAGTGYYLKKEALYSTPINQDDMTTLFLKAQSEYKWESQLYQSEESLQEAEEKFGASRKFINSINSLNDQRNGRENVLCDETIDEAKTLASCTFEENTRWGKEIGYSYNSLLESSYTGYLLHSKGWKSVYLYPKRPCFLGCSTIDMKDALVQLMKCASGLVQVGLSKYSPLTYGLMSKMPLVQNMCYGYFIFSHFLSIPCFLYGIVPPLCFLMGTPVFPKVTSPWFALFTTIFLSSLAQHLYEGPVWP
;
A
#
# COMPACT_ATOMS: atom_id res chain seq x y z
N ASN A 1 1.83 -4.40 -18.94
CA ASN A 1 2.82 -3.92 -17.94
C ASN A 1 2.22 -2.92 -16.94
N LYS A 2 1.25 -3.31 -16.11
CA LYS A 2 0.60 -2.39 -15.15
C LYS A 2 1.54 -1.96 -14.01
N TYR A 3 2.33 -2.90 -13.49
CA TYR A 3 3.30 -2.63 -12.41
C TYR A 3 4.43 -1.71 -12.85
N GLN A 4 4.98 -1.89 -14.07
CA GLN A 4 6.00 -0.99 -14.61
C GLN A 4 5.46 0.44 -14.83
N GLY A 5 4.20 0.58 -15.26
CA GLY A 5 3.57 1.90 -15.38
C GLY A 5 3.43 2.61 -14.03
N MET A 6 3.06 1.87 -12.98
CA MET A 6 2.94 2.41 -11.62
C MET A 6 4.31 2.77 -11.01
N ASP A 7 5.36 2.03 -11.37
CA ASP A 7 6.73 2.29 -10.93
C ASP A 7 7.22 3.70 -11.31
N GLY A 8 6.87 4.17 -12.51
CA GLY A 8 7.22 5.51 -12.99
C GLY A 8 6.57 6.68 -12.25
N VAL A 9 5.57 6.43 -11.40
CA VAL A 9 4.87 7.49 -10.64
C VAL A 9 5.41 7.61 -9.22
N GLY A 10 5.46 6.49 -8.50
CA GLY A 10 5.94 6.45 -7.12
C GLY A 10 6.16 5.05 -6.56
N GLY A 11 6.19 4.05 -7.44
CA GLY A 11 6.44 2.66 -7.07
C GLY A 11 5.18 1.80 -6.96
N THR A 12 5.38 0.48 -7.02
CA THR A 12 4.30 -0.52 -6.98
C THR A 12 3.80 -0.85 -5.58
N VAL A 13 2.58 -1.38 -5.50
CA VAL A 13 1.99 -1.94 -4.28
C VAL A 13 2.76 -3.16 -3.78
N CYS A 14 2.87 -3.32 -2.46
CA CYS A 14 3.42 -4.53 -1.84
C CYS A 14 2.46 -5.72 -2.03
N ALA A 15 2.86 -6.75 -2.76
CA ALA A 15 1.98 -7.87 -3.17
C ALA A 15 1.99 -9.07 -2.22
N GLY A 16 2.34 -8.89 -0.94
CA GLY A 16 2.39 -9.98 0.06
C GLY A 16 3.66 -10.82 0.06
N THR A 17 4.38 -10.90 -1.06
CA THR A 17 5.65 -11.65 -1.17
C THR A 17 6.64 -10.93 -2.09
N GLY A 18 7.92 -11.32 -2.04
CA GLY A 18 8.94 -10.90 -3.01
C GLY A 18 9.35 -9.42 -2.92
N TYR A 19 9.26 -8.82 -1.73
CA TYR A 19 9.63 -7.43 -1.50
C TYR A 19 10.57 -7.27 -0.31
N TYR A 20 11.29 -6.16 -0.29
CA TYR A 20 12.12 -5.74 0.83
C TYR A 20 11.57 -4.42 1.37
N LEU A 21 11.43 -4.31 2.69
CA LEU A 21 11.04 -3.07 3.36
C LEU A 21 12.22 -2.54 4.16
N LYS A 22 12.45 -1.23 4.04
CA LYS A 22 13.40 -0.54 4.91
C LYS A 22 12.79 -0.50 6.31
N LYS A 23 13.53 -0.95 7.33
CA LYS A 23 13.04 -0.99 8.72
C LYS A 23 12.52 0.36 9.19
N GLU A 24 13.23 1.44 8.88
CA GLU A 24 12.80 2.81 9.23
C GLU A 24 11.41 3.15 8.68
N ALA A 25 11.04 2.66 7.49
CA ALA A 25 9.75 2.98 6.89
C ALA A 25 8.57 2.42 7.69
N LEU A 26 8.78 1.29 8.39
CA LEU A 26 7.77 0.71 9.28
C LEU A 26 7.59 1.50 10.59
N TYR A 27 8.61 2.27 11.00
CA TYR A 27 8.63 2.98 12.28
C TYR A 27 8.41 4.49 12.15
N SER A 28 8.66 5.08 10.98
CA SER A 28 8.64 6.53 10.80
C SER A 28 7.94 7.01 9.53
N THR A 29 7.63 8.31 9.52
CA THR A 29 7.34 9.05 8.30
C THR A 29 8.64 9.49 7.64
N PRO A 30 8.70 9.57 6.30
CA PRO A 30 9.88 10.06 5.63
C PRO A 30 10.12 11.51 6.06
N ILE A 31 11.35 11.82 6.46
CA ILE A 31 11.76 13.17 6.82
C ILE A 31 11.87 13.97 5.52
N ASN A 32 11.01 14.97 5.35
CA ASN A 32 11.13 15.88 4.22
C ASN A 32 12.33 16.81 4.43
N GLN A 33 12.96 17.23 3.33
CA GLN A 33 14.08 18.17 3.35
C GLN A 33 13.70 19.53 3.99
N ASP A 34 12.43 19.90 3.91
CA ASP A 34 11.84 21.07 4.58
C ASP A 34 11.73 20.88 6.11
N ASP A 35 11.42 19.67 6.59
CA ASP A 35 11.39 19.36 8.04
C ASP A 35 12.78 19.44 8.65
N MET A 36 13.82 19.01 7.92
CA MET A 36 15.21 19.15 8.35
C MET A 36 15.60 20.62 8.53
N THR A 37 15.19 21.48 7.60
CA THR A 37 15.46 22.93 7.67
C THR A 37 14.77 23.55 8.89
N THR A 38 13.54 23.12 9.15
CA THR A 38 12.74 23.57 10.30
C THR A 38 13.32 23.07 11.63
N LEU A 39 13.78 21.82 11.70
CA LEU A 39 14.47 21.24 12.85
C LEU A 39 15.83 21.90 13.10
N PHE A 40 16.58 22.23 12.05
CA PHE A 40 17.83 22.99 12.14
C PHE A 40 17.61 24.39 12.69
N LEU A 41 16.58 25.11 12.22
CA LEU A 41 16.21 26.42 12.74
C LEU A 41 15.76 26.35 14.21
N LYS A 42 15.05 25.28 14.60
CA LYS A 42 14.62 25.04 15.98
C LYS A 42 15.79 24.69 16.90
N ALA A 43 16.83 24.02 16.39
CA ALA A 43 18.05 23.71 17.13
C ALA A 43 18.99 24.91 17.34
N GLN A 44 18.78 26.00 16.58
CA GLN A 44 19.57 27.23 16.67
C GLN A 44 19.05 28.27 17.68
N SER A 45 17.87 28.11 18.29
CA SER A 45 17.37 29.06 19.29
C SER A 45 17.85 28.72 20.73
N GLU A 46 18.51 29.68 21.37
CA GLU A 46 19.21 29.56 22.66
C GLU A 46 18.28 29.71 23.89
N TYR A 47 17.44 28.70 24.15
CA TYR A 47 16.85 28.48 25.49
C TYR A 47 16.90 26.98 25.75
N LYS A 48 18.04 26.49 26.26
CA LYS A 48 18.55 25.19 25.82
C LYS A 48 18.48 24.02 26.80
N TRP A 49 18.30 24.13 28.12
CA TRP A 49 18.44 22.92 28.97
C TRP A 49 17.15 22.47 29.69
N GLU A 50 16.36 23.37 30.27
CA GLU A 50 15.07 23.00 30.88
C GLU A 50 14.04 22.60 29.82
N SER A 51 13.99 23.33 28.70
CA SER A 51 13.19 22.99 27.52
C SER A 51 13.63 21.66 26.90
N GLN A 52 14.94 21.37 26.84
CA GLN A 52 15.45 20.11 26.29
C GLN A 52 15.13 18.92 27.21
N LEU A 53 15.15 19.10 28.53
CA LEU A 53 14.74 18.06 29.48
C LEU A 53 13.24 17.76 29.36
N TYR A 54 12.38 18.79 29.39
CA TYR A 54 10.94 18.64 29.20
C TYR A 54 10.58 18.04 27.84
N GLN A 55 11.26 18.48 26.78
CA GLN A 55 11.05 17.99 25.42
C GLN A 55 11.62 16.58 25.22
N SER A 56 12.67 16.20 25.97
CA SER A 56 13.19 14.83 26.01
C SER A 56 12.23 13.88 26.73
N GLU A 57 11.64 14.29 27.85
CA GLU A 57 10.65 13.49 28.58
C GLU A 57 9.35 13.32 27.78
N GLU A 58 8.84 14.39 27.17
CA GLU A 58 7.66 14.34 26.30
C GLU A 58 7.90 13.46 25.06
N SER A 59 9.09 13.56 24.44
CA SER A 59 9.45 12.71 23.30
C SER A 59 9.61 11.23 23.67
N LEU A 60 10.08 10.94 24.89
CA LEU A 60 10.19 9.59 25.41
C LEU A 60 8.81 9.02 25.73
N GLN A 61 7.92 9.82 26.30
CA GLN A 61 6.55 9.41 26.58
C GLN A 61 5.77 9.12 25.29
N GLU A 62 5.93 9.96 24.26
CA GLU A 62 5.36 9.69 22.94
C GLU A 62 5.94 8.41 22.30
N ALA A 63 7.24 8.16 22.48
CA ALA A 63 7.89 6.94 22.00
C ALA A 63 7.42 5.69 22.76
N GLU A 64 7.22 5.78 24.07
CA GLU A 64 6.69 4.69 24.90
C GLU A 64 5.22 4.39 24.55
N GLU A 65 4.39 5.40 24.27
CA GLU A 65 3.03 5.19 23.74
C GLU A 65 3.01 4.53 22.35
N LYS A 66 3.98 4.89 21.51
CA LYS A 66 4.07 4.40 20.13
C LYS A 66 4.59 2.97 20.06
N PHE A 67 5.75 2.73 20.68
CA PHE A 67 6.53 1.51 20.53
C PHE A 67 6.41 0.53 21.70
N GLY A 68 5.89 0.99 22.85
CA GLY A 68 5.80 0.22 24.09
C GLY A 68 6.87 0.61 25.11
N ALA A 69 6.75 0.08 26.33
CA ALA A 69 7.54 0.50 27.49
C ALA A 69 9.03 0.11 27.45
N SER A 70 9.49 -0.64 26.44
CA SER A 70 10.89 -1.06 26.35
C SER A 70 11.79 0.08 25.87
N ARG A 71 12.51 0.69 26.82
CA ARG A 71 13.53 1.71 26.53
C ARG A 71 14.71 1.15 25.73
N LYS A 72 15.09 -0.12 25.96
CA LYS A 72 16.13 -0.80 25.18
C LYS A 72 15.72 -0.88 23.70
N PHE A 73 14.48 -1.24 23.43
CA PHE A 73 13.93 -1.29 22.09
C PHE A 73 13.83 0.09 21.43
N ILE A 74 13.29 1.09 22.11
CA ILE A 74 13.19 2.48 21.61
C ILE A 74 14.58 3.03 21.26
N ASN A 75 15.56 2.83 22.13
CA ASN A 75 16.94 3.25 21.87
C ASN A 75 17.54 2.52 20.66
N SER A 76 17.22 1.24 20.47
CA SER A 76 17.67 0.49 19.29
C SER A 76 17.10 1.09 17.99
N ILE A 77 15.83 1.52 17.98
CA ILE A 77 15.18 2.16 16.84
C ILE A 77 15.84 3.50 16.52
N ASN A 78 16.06 4.34 17.53
CA ASN A 78 16.71 5.64 17.35
C ASN A 78 18.13 5.50 16.77
N SER A 79 18.83 4.41 17.12
CA SER A 79 20.16 4.11 16.60
C SER A 79 20.18 3.52 15.18
N LEU A 80 19.02 3.24 14.55
CA LEU A 80 18.96 2.63 13.21
C LEU A 80 19.68 3.47 12.14
N ASN A 81 19.69 4.80 12.29
CA ASN A 81 20.39 5.71 11.37
C ASN A 81 21.91 5.77 11.61
N ASP A 82 22.38 5.44 12.81
CA ASP A 82 23.79 5.49 13.20
C ASP A 82 24.57 4.21 12.83
N GLN A 83 23.85 3.13 12.46
CA GLN A 83 24.37 1.80 12.14
C GLN A 83 25.16 1.72 10.80
N ARG A 84 25.72 2.83 10.29
CA ARG A 84 26.80 2.80 9.29
C ARG A 84 28.13 2.31 9.89
N ASN A 85 28.28 2.31 11.22
CA ASN A 85 29.43 1.73 11.90
C ASN A 85 29.04 0.42 12.56
N GLY A 86 29.64 -0.69 12.08
CA GLY A 86 29.36 -2.05 12.52
C GLY A 86 29.59 -2.25 14.01
N ARG A 87 28.50 -2.23 14.79
CA ARG A 87 28.48 -2.81 16.13
C ARG A 87 28.24 -4.30 15.99
N GLU A 88 29.18 -5.12 16.46
CA GLU A 88 28.92 -6.53 16.72
C GLU A 88 27.78 -6.64 17.72
N ASN A 89 26.66 -7.23 17.30
CA ASN A 89 25.56 -7.58 18.19
C ASN A 89 26.01 -8.76 19.04
N VAL A 90 26.58 -8.50 20.21
CA VAL A 90 26.89 -9.56 21.17
C VAL A 90 25.57 -10.10 21.71
N LEU A 91 25.29 -11.36 21.38
CA LEU A 91 24.07 -12.06 21.78
C LEU A 91 24.25 -12.51 23.23
N CYS A 92 23.69 -11.75 24.17
CA CYS A 92 23.76 -12.01 25.61
C CYS A 92 22.41 -12.50 26.14
N ASP A 93 22.41 -13.19 27.29
CA ASP A 93 21.17 -13.65 27.94
C ASP A 93 20.17 -12.51 28.17
N GLU A 94 20.66 -11.31 28.51
CA GLU A 94 19.82 -10.11 28.64
C GLU A 94 19.12 -9.70 27.33
N THR A 95 19.77 -9.87 26.18
CA THR A 95 19.16 -9.55 24.88
C THR A 95 18.10 -10.58 24.49
N ILE A 96 18.28 -11.83 24.90
CA ILE A 96 17.31 -12.91 24.69
C ILE A 96 16.09 -12.69 25.58
N ASP A 97 16.29 -12.37 26.86
CA ASP A 97 15.18 -12.12 27.77
C ASP A 97 14.39 -10.86 27.39
N GLU A 98 15.06 -9.80 26.94
CA GLU A 98 14.40 -8.64 26.34
C GLU A 98 13.56 -9.06 25.12
N ALA A 99 14.13 -9.85 24.20
CA ALA A 99 13.40 -10.32 23.02
C ALA A 99 12.18 -11.17 23.37
N LYS A 100 12.24 -11.99 24.44
CA LYS A 100 11.07 -12.75 24.94
C LYS A 100 9.98 -11.80 25.45
N THR A 101 10.35 -10.73 26.15
CA THR A 101 9.39 -9.72 26.61
C THR A 101 8.74 -9.00 25.43
N LEU A 102 9.53 -8.59 24.43
CA LEU A 102 9.03 -7.94 23.21
C LEU A 102 8.10 -8.86 22.38
N ALA A 103 8.35 -10.16 22.40
CA ALA A 103 7.53 -11.16 21.69
C ALA A 103 6.28 -11.60 22.48
N SER A 104 6.05 -11.06 23.67
CA SER A 104 4.86 -11.36 24.47
C SER A 104 3.59 -10.83 23.82
N CYS A 105 2.47 -11.54 23.98
CA CYS A 105 1.16 -11.11 23.48
C CYS A 105 0.64 -9.82 24.13
N THR A 106 1.17 -9.45 25.29
CA THR A 106 0.79 -8.24 26.03
C THR A 106 1.63 -7.02 25.67
N PHE A 107 2.73 -7.20 24.92
CA PHE A 107 3.67 -6.10 24.67
C PHE A 107 3.04 -4.96 23.86
N GLU A 108 2.18 -5.30 22.90
CA GLU A 108 1.51 -4.33 22.04
C GLU A 108 0.26 -3.71 22.70
N GLU A 109 -0.11 -4.13 23.90
CA GLU A 109 -1.30 -3.64 24.59
C GLU A 109 -1.20 -2.12 24.84
N ASN A 110 -2.26 -1.39 24.46
CA ASN A 110 -2.34 0.08 24.53
C ASN A 110 -1.28 0.84 23.72
N THR A 111 -0.57 0.19 22.80
CA THR A 111 0.39 0.86 21.90
C THR A 111 -0.22 1.23 20.55
N ARG A 112 0.58 1.85 19.67
CA ARG A 112 0.19 2.18 18.29
C ARG A 112 0.62 1.14 17.24
N TRP A 113 1.17 0.00 17.67
CA TRP A 113 1.43 -1.14 16.80
C TRP A 113 0.16 -1.59 16.06
N GLY A 114 0.29 -1.96 14.79
CA GLY A 114 -0.84 -2.38 13.96
C GLY A 114 -1.74 -1.26 13.45
N LYS A 115 -1.71 -0.10 14.09
CA LYS A 115 -2.56 1.05 13.79
C LYS A 115 -1.80 2.08 12.96
N GLU A 116 -0.66 2.54 13.47
CA GLU A 116 0.18 3.56 12.83
C GLU A 116 1.58 3.05 12.51
N ILE A 117 2.06 2.07 13.28
CA ILE A 117 3.42 1.54 13.28
C ILE A 117 3.41 0.06 12.92
N GLY A 118 4.44 -0.36 12.19
CA GLY A 118 4.56 -1.74 11.73
C GLY A 118 3.61 -2.04 10.58
N TYR A 119 3.30 -3.32 10.42
CA TYR A 119 2.26 -3.74 9.49
C TYR A 119 0.88 -3.43 10.06
N SER A 120 -0.08 -3.11 9.19
CA SER A 120 -1.41 -2.73 9.66
C SER A 120 -2.36 -3.92 9.84
N TYR A 121 -2.96 -4.01 11.02
CA TYR A 121 -3.90 -5.08 11.40
C TYR A 121 -5.33 -4.87 10.89
N ASN A 122 -5.61 -3.72 10.27
CA ASN A 122 -6.97 -3.34 9.87
C ASN A 122 -7.46 -3.97 8.56
N SER A 123 -6.62 -4.76 7.87
CA SER A 123 -6.97 -5.40 6.61
C SER A 123 -6.37 -6.81 6.52
N LEU A 124 -7.12 -7.76 5.94
CA LEU A 124 -6.59 -9.08 5.60
C LEU A 124 -5.45 -9.01 4.57
N LEU A 125 -5.42 -7.95 3.76
CA LEU A 125 -4.33 -7.70 2.81
C LEU A 125 -3.27 -6.81 3.46
N GLU A 126 -2.76 -7.27 4.60
CA GLU A 126 -1.84 -6.57 5.50
C GLU A 126 -0.68 -5.90 4.73
N SER A 127 0.03 -6.65 3.88
CA SER A 127 1.17 -6.10 3.12
C SER A 127 0.75 -5.02 2.13
N SER A 128 -0.29 -5.27 1.32
CA SER A 128 -0.79 -4.32 0.31
C SER A 128 -1.26 -3.03 0.96
N TYR A 129 -1.98 -3.18 2.07
CA TYR A 129 -2.55 -2.07 2.82
C TYR A 129 -1.47 -1.27 3.56
N THR A 130 -0.49 -1.95 4.16
CA THR A 130 0.69 -1.29 4.74
C THR A 130 1.46 -0.50 3.68
N GLY A 131 1.69 -1.08 2.49
CA GLY A 131 2.32 -0.37 1.38
C GLY A 131 1.56 0.89 0.97
N TYR A 132 0.23 0.83 0.89
CA TYR A 132 -0.62 2.00 0.63
C TYR A 132 -0.47 3.09 1.71
N LEU A 133 -0.46 2.72 2.99
CA LEU A 133 -0.25 3.67 4.09
C LEU A 133 1.16 4.29 4.05
N LEU A 134 2.18 3.51 3.69
CA LEU A 134 3.54 4.02 3.51
C LEU A 134 3.62 5.04 2.37
N HIS A 135 3.02 4.74 1.22
CA HIS A 135 2.94 5.69 0.10
C HIS A 135 2.14 6.95 0.48
N SER A 136 1.06 6.79 1.24
CA SER A 136 0.27 7.91 1.77
C SER A 136 1.09 8.81 2.71
N LYS A 137 2.04 8.23 3.46
CA LYS A 137 3.02 8.96 4.28
C LYS A 137 4.14 9.60 3.46
N GLY A 138 4.24 9.33 2.16
CA GLY A 138 5.23 9.90 1.24
C GLY A 138 6.42 8.98 0.91
N TRP A 139 6.42 7.73 1.40
CA TRP A 139 7.43 6.75 0.98
C TRP A 139 7.25 6.38 -0.49
N LYS A 140 8.34 5.97 -1.14
CA LYS A 140 8.32 5.44 -2.50
C LYS A 140 8.80 4.00 -2.50
N SER A 141 8.27 3.20 -3.42
CA SER A 141 8.78 1.85 -3.69
C SER A 141 9.41 1.79 -5.08
N VAL A 142 10.11 0.70 -5.37
CA VAL A 142 10.74 0.45 -6.67
C VAL A 142 10.41 -0.97 -7.09
N TYR A 143 9.97 -1.13 -8.34
CA TYR A 143 9.66 -2.43 -8.94
C TYR A 143 10.85 -2.95 -9.75
N LEU A 144 11.54 -3.96 -9.21
CA LEU A 144 12.63 -4.61 -9.91
C LEU A 144 12.11 -5.79 -10.72
N TYR A 145 12.36 -5.78 -12.03
CA TYR A 145 12.01 -6.89 -12.94
C TYR A 145 13.28 -7.47 -13.60
N PRO A 146 13.99 -8.38 -12.90
CA PRO A 146 15.20 -9.00 -13.43
C PRO A 146 14.88 -10.03 -14.51
N LYS A 147 15.82 -10.28 -15.43
CA LYS A 147 15.67 -11.29 -16.50
C LYS A 147 15.36 -12.70 -15.98
N ARG A 148 15.94 -13.06 -14.83
CA ARG A 148 15.66 -14.32 -14.14
C ARG A 148 14.79 -14.04 -12.92
N PRO A 149 13.65 -14.72 -12.74
CA PRO A 149 12.82 -14.52 -11.56
C PRO A 149 13.60 -14.89 -10.29
N CYS A 150 13.68 -13.96 -9.35
CA CYS A 150 14.35 -14.16 -8.06
C CYS A 150 13.44 -14.86 -7.03
N PHE A 151 12.13 -14.78 -7.23
CA PHE A 151 11.13 -15.41 -6.39
C PHE A 151 10.28 -16.35 -7.24
N LEU A 152 10.15 -17.60 -6.79
CA LEU A 152 9.29 -18.62 -7.40
C LEU A 152 8.30 -19.09 -6.34
N GLY A 153 7.02 -19.02 -6.65
CA GLY A 153 5.94 -19.50 -5.81
C GLY A 153 5.12 -20.57 -6.52
N CYS A 154 4.39 -21.37 -5.76
CA CYS A 154 3.42 -22.32 -6.30
C CYS A 154 2.06 -21.64 -6.42
N SER A 155 1.49 -21.64 -7.63
CA SER A 155 0.10 -21.20 -7.83
C SER A 155 -0.86 -22.32 -7.44
N THR A 156 -2.09 -21.93 -7.05
CA THR A 156 -3.19 -22.88 -6.89
C THR A 156 -3.47 -23.59 -8.21
N ILE A 157 -3.53 -24.92 -8.19
CA ILE A 157 -3.88 -25.75 -9.35
C ILE A 157 -5.40 -25.94 -9.43
N ASP A 158 -6.08 -25.91 -8.28
CA ASP A 158 -7.52 -26.01 -8.19
C ASP A 158 -8.20 -24.65 -8.40
N MET A 159 -9.26 -24.66 -9.23
CA MET A 159 -10.13 -23.51 -9.46
C MET A 159 -10.82 -23.07 -8.17
N LYS A 160 -11.21 -24.02 -7.29
CA LYS A 160 -11.86 -23.68 -6.02
C LYS A 160 -10.96 -22.81 -5.15
N ASP A 161 -9.70 -23.20 -5.00
CA ASP A 161 -8.72 -22.46 -4.20
C ASP A 161 -8.42 -21.09 -4.82
N ALA A 162 -8.32 -21.03 -6.16
CA ALA A 162 -8.15 -19.77 -6.87
C ALA A 162 -9.31 -18.79 -6.63
N LEU A 163 -10.55 -19.28 -6.66
CA LEU A 163 -11.74 -18.46 -6.39
C LEU A 163 -11.80 -17.99 -4.94
N VAL A 164 -11.48 -18.85 -3.97
CA VAL A 164 -11.39 -18.45 -2.56
C VAL A 164 -10.34 -17.36 -2.38
N GLN A 165 -9.19 -17.48 -3.04
CA GLN A 165 -8.14 -16.47 -2.98
C GLN A 165 -8.58 -15.14 -3.61
N LEU A 166 -9.23 -15.19 -4.78
CA LEU A 166 -9.79 -14.01 -5.42
C LEU A 166 -10.84 -13.34 -4.54
N MET A 167 -11.73 -14.11 -3.93
CA MET A 167 -12.76 -13.59 -3.02
C MET A 167 -12.14 -12.90 -1.81
N LYS A 168 -11.10 -13.48 -1.19
CA LYS A 168 -10.34 -12.86 -0.09
C LYS A 168 -9.68 -11.55 -0.52
N CYS A 169 -9.07 -11.52 -1.70
CA CYS A 169 -8.44 -10.31 -2.22
C CYS A 169 -9.48 -9.23 -2.50
N ALA A 170 -10.58 -9.59 -3.16
CA ALA A 170 -11.67 -8.69 -3.50
C ALA A 170 -12.30 -8.09 -2.23
N SER A 171 -12.64 -8.91 -1.24
CA SER A 171 -13.25 -8.45 0.01
C SER A 171 -12.32 -7.55 0.80
N GLY A 172 -11.03 -7.91 0.92
CA GLY A 172 -10.03 -7.08 1.60
C GLY A 172 -9.85 -5.72 0.93
N LEU A 173 -9.82 -5.66 -0.40
CA LEU A 173 -9.71 -4.42 -1.15
C LEU A 173 -10.96 -3.55 -1.02
N VAL A 174 -12.15 -4.12 -1.17
CA VAL A 174 -13.43 -3.40 -1.01
C VAL A 174 -13.58 -2.87 0.42
N GLN A 175 -13.20 -3.64 1.44
CA GLN A 175 -13.21 -3.20 2.83
C GLN A 175 -12.34 -1.96 3.03
N VAL A 176 -11.14 -1.93 2.43
CA VAL A 176 -10.26 -0.75 2.46
C VAL A 176 -10.91 0.44 1.74
N GLY A 177 -11.49 0.20 0.55
CA GLY A 177 -12.15 1.23 -0.25
C GLY A 177 -13.37 1.89 0.41
N LEU A 178 -14.07 1.16 1.28
CA LEU A 178 -15.21 1.66 2.06
C LEU A 178 -14.81 2.16 3.47
N SER A 179 -13.55 2.00 3.86
CA SER A 179 -13.05 2.45 5.16
C SER A 179 -12.71 3.96 5.16
N LYS A 180 -12.36 4.48 6.35
CA LYS A 180 -11.82 5.84 6.49
C LYS A 180 -10.52 6.08 5.70
N TYR A 181 -9.85 5.02 5.26
CA TYR A 181 -8.61 5.07 4.49
C TYR A 181 -8.83 4.92 2.97
N SER A 182 -10.06 5.13 2.51
CA SER A 182 -10.40 5.09 1.08
C SER A 182 -9.48 5.97 0.24
N PRO A 183 -9.04 5.51 -0.96
CA PRO A 183 -8.31 6.35 -1.90
C PRO A 183 -9.07 7.63 -2.28
N LEU A 184 -10.41 7.59 -2.25
CA LEU A 184 -11.27 8.73 -2.61
C LEU A 184 -11.31 9.84 -1.57
N THR A 185 -10.89 9.57 -0.33
CA THR A 185 -10.89 10.56 0.76
C THR A 185 -9.49 10.71 1.32
N TYR A 186 -9.02 9.71 2.06
CA TYR A 186 -7.71 9.70 2.69
C TYR A 186 -6.58 9.83 1.68
N GLY A 187 -6.65 9.08 0.57
CA GLY A 187 -5.63 9.11 -0.48
C GLY A 187 -5.46 10.49 -1.12
N LEU A 188 -6.55 11.24 -1.31
CA LEU A 188 -6.52 12.61 -1.85
C LEU A 188 -5.91 13.63 -0.88
N MET A 189 -6.02 13.40 0.43
CA MET A 189 -5.44 14.26 1.46
C MET A 189 -4.01 13.86 1.85
N SER A 190 -3.47 12.79 1.24
CA SER A 190 -2.17 12.22 1.59
C SER A 190 -1.00 12.91 0.87
N LYS A 191 0.24 12.53 1.21
CA LYS A 191 1.45 13.01 0.52
C LYS A 191 1.71 12.29 -0.82
N MET A 192 0.84 11.35 -1.20
CA MET A 192 0.99 10.55 -2.42
C MET A 192 0.55 11.33 -3.67
N PRO A 193 1.27 11.22 -4.81
CA PRO A 193 0.84 11.81 -6.08
C PRO A 193 -0.56 11.36 -6.51
N LEU A 194 -1.34 12.29 -7.09
CA LEU A 194 -2.72 12.04 -7.51
C LEU A 194 -2.84 10.82 -8.45
N VAL A 195 -1.94 10.69 -9.42
CA VAL A 195 -1.94 9.57 -10.38
C VAL A 195 -1.72 8.23 -9.66
N GLN A 196 -0.83 8.19 -8.67
CA GLN A 196 -0.59 6.99 -7.87
C GLN A 196 -1.82 6.65 -7.02
N ASN A 197 -2.48 7.66 -6.46
CA ASN A 197 -3.75 7.48 -5.76
C ASN A 197 -4.84 6.91 -6.68
N MET A 198 -4.91 7.37 -7.93
CA MET A 198 -5.83 6.81 -8.92
C MET A 198 -5.51 5.36 -9.26
N CYS A 199 -4.24 4.96 -9.32
CA CYS A 199 -3.84 3.55 -9.49
C CYS A 199 -4.36 2.70 -8.32
N TYR A 200 -4.19 3.17 -7.07
CA TYR A 200 -4.74 2.50 -5.89
C TYR A 200 -6.27 2.42 -5.94
N GLY A 201 -6.94 3.52 -6.29
CA GLY A 201 -8.39 3.55 -6.50
C GLY A 201 -8.84 2.52 -7.53
N TYR A 202 -8.15 2.43 -8.67
CA TYR A 202 -8.44 1.43 -9.69
C TYR A 202 -8.35 0.00 -9.14
N PHE A 203 -7.28 -0.38 -8.44
CA PHE A 203 -7.15 -1.73 -7.88
C PHE A 203 -8.19 -2.03 -6.81
N ILE A 204 -8.52 -1.05 -5.97
CA ILE A 204 -9.49 -1.20 -4.89
C ILE A 204 -10.91 -1.35 -5.46
N PHE A 205 -11.30 -0.48 -6.39
CA PHE A 205 -12.66 -0.42 -6.92
C PHE A 205 -12.87 -1.29 -8.17
N SER A 206 -11.84 -1.91 -8.76
CA SER A 206 -11.99 -2.75 -9.97
C SER A 206 -12.99 -3.89 -9.78
N HIS A 207 -13.16 -4.37 -8.56
CA HIS A 207 -14.11 -5.45 -8.24
C HIS A 207 -15.57 -5.04 -8.42
N PHE A 208 -15.88 -3.74 -8.37
CA PHE A 208 -17.23 -3.24 -8.69
C PHE A 208 -17.58 -3.36 -10.17
N LEU A 209 -16.60 -3.59 -11.06
CA LEU A 209 -16.86 -3.91 -12.47
C LEU A 209 -17.63 -5.24 -12.64
N SER A 210 -17.68 -6.10 -11.62
CA SER A 210 -18.53 -7.30 -11.62
C SER A 210 -20.01 -6.98 -11.83
N ILE A 211 -20.52 -5.86 -11.29
CA ILE A 211 -21.92 -5.44 -11.42
C ILE A 211 -22.29 -5.10 -12.87
N PRO A 212 -21.61 -4.16 -13.57
CA PRO A 212 -21.91 -3.88 -14.97
C PRO A 212 -21.63 -5.09 -15.87
N CYS A 213 -20.62 -5.93 -15.57
CA CYS A 213 -20.40 -7.18 -16.31
C CYS A 213 -21.59 -8.14 -16.17
N PHE A 214 -22.12 -8.29 -14.96
CA PHE A 214 -23.30 -9.13 -14.71
C PHE A 214 -24.53 -8.60 -15.43
N LEU A 215 -24.79 -7.28 -15.36
CA LEU A 215 -25.87 -6.63 -16.10
C LEU A 215 -25.70 -6.84 -17.61
N TYR A 216 -24.49 -6.65 -18.14
CA TYR A 216 -24.18 -6.87 -19.55
C TYR A 216 -24.34 -8.34 -19.97
N GLY A 217 -24.14 -9.31 -19.07
CA GLY A 217 -24.38 -10.72 -19.36
C GLY A 217 -25.85 -11.10 -19.44
N ILE A 218 -26.74 -10.38 -18.74
CA ILE A 218 -28.16 -10.74 -18.61
C ILE A 218 -29.07 -9.88 -19.50
N VAL A 219 -28.78 -8.59 -19.64
CA VAL A 219 -29.63 -7.65 -20.38
C VAL A 219 -29.77 -8.05 -21.86
N PRO A 220 -28.70 -8.34 -22.62
CA PRO A 220 -28.84 -8.71 -24.02
C PRO A 220 -29.64 -10.00 -24.26
N PRO A 221 -29.44 -11.11 -23.52
CA PRO A 221 -30.31 -12.28 -23.63
C PRO A 221 -31.79 -11.99 -23.31
N LEU A 222 -32.08 -11.18 -22.29
CA LEU A 222 -33.46 -10.79 -21.97
C LEU A 222 -34.08 -9.94 -23.07
N CYS A 223 -33.35 -8.95 -23.59
CA CYS A 223 -33.81 -8.13 -24.71
C CYS A 223 -34.05 -8.98 -25.97
N PHE A 224 -33.19 -9.97 -26.23
CA PHE A 224 -33.37 -10.92 -27.33
C PHE A 224 -34.67 -11.73 -27.17
N LEU A 225 -34.95 -12.23 -25.96
CA LEU A 225 -36.19 -12.97 -25.67
C LEU A 225 -37.44 -12.10 -25.83
N MET A 226 -37.37 -10.82 -25.45
CA MET A 226 -38.47 -9.86 -25.58
C MET A 226 -38.61 -9.26 -26.99
N GLY A 227 -37.71 -9.57 -27.91
CA GLY A 227 -37.70 -8.97 -29.26
C GLY A 227 -37.31 -7.49 -29.28
N THR A 228 -36.71 -6.97 -28.22
CA THR A 228 -36.29 -5.57 -28.12
C THR A 228 -34.87 -5.39 -28.69
N PRO A 229 -34.66 -4.53 -29.69
CA PRO A 229 -33.33 -4.32 -30.25
C PRO A 229 -32.42 -3.57 -29.26
N VAL A 230 -31.26 -4.17 -28.93
CA VAL A 230 -30.24 -3.59 -28.02
C VAL A 230 -29.35 -2.58 -28.75
N PHE A 231 -29.10 -2.79 -30.04
CA PHE A 231 -28.18 -2.00 -30.85
C PHE A 231 -28.92 -1.01 -31.76
N PRO A 232 -28.30 0.15 -32.06
CA PRO A 232 -28.89 1.12 -32.99
C PRO A 232 -28.98 0.53 -34.40
N LYS A 233 -30.02 0.94 -35.14
CA LYS A 233 -30.15 0.61 -36.57
C LYS A 233 -29.02 1.27 -37.37
N VAL A 234 -28.57 0.62 -38.44
CA VAL A 234 -27.50 1.12 -39.33
C VAL A 234 -27.82 2.50 -39.93
N THR A 235 -29.11 2.80 -40.13
CA THR A 235 -29.58 4.10 -40.64
C THR A 235 -29.52 5.24 -39.60
N SER A 236 -29.27 4.92 -38.33
CA SER A 236 -29.21 5.89 -37.25
C SER A 236 -27.81 6.51 -37.15
N PRO A 237 -27.67 7.83 -36.93
CA PRO A 237 -26.38 8.46 -36.64
C PRO A 237 -25.62 7.82 -35.47
N TRP A 238 -26.35 7.23 -34.51
CA TRP A 238 -25.79 6.53 -33.35
C TRP A 238 -25.01 5.26 -33.71
N PHE A 239 -25.28 4.64 -34.86
CA PHE A 239 -24.52 3.49 -35.33
C PHE A 239 -23.07 3.86 -35.64
N ALA A 240 -22.85 5.03 -36.26
CA ALA A 240 -21.50 5.52 -36.54
C ALA A 240 -20.68 5.67 -35.24
N LEU A 241 -21.27 6.29 -34.20
CA LEU A 241 -20.63 6.42 -32.89
C LEU A 241 -20.29 5.05 -32.27
N PHE A 242 -21.20 4.09 -32.35
CA PHE A 242 -20.95 2.73 -31.85
C PHE A 242 -19.78 2.06 -32.58
N THR A 243 -19.77 2.14 -33.91
CA THR A 243 -18.68 1.56 -34.73
C THR A 243 -17.34 2.23 -34.49
N THR A 244 -17.28 3.56 -34.30
CA THR A 244 -16.03 4.25 -34.05
C THR A 244 -15.45 3.91 -32.68
N ILE A 245 -16.28 3.80 -31.64
CA ILE A 245 -15.85 3.35 -30.30
C ILE A 245 -15.32 1.91 -30.38
N PHE A 246 -16.03 1.02 -31.07
CA PHE A 246 -15.62 -0.37 -31.23
C PHE A 246 -14.28 -0.50 -31.97
N LEU A 247 -14.12 0.19 -33.10
CA LEU A 247 -12.88 0.21 -33.87
C LEU A 247 -11.72 0.84 -33.10
N SER A 248 -11.99 1.91 -32.34
CA SER A 248 -10.98 2.55 -31.47
C SER A 248 -10.48 1.59 -30.39
N SER A 249 -11.39 0.85 -29.74
CA SER A 249 -11.03 -0.19 -28.76
C SER A 249 -10.16 -1.28 -29.38
N LEU A 250 -10.53 -1.78 -30.57
CA LEU A 250 -9.73 -2.77 -31.29
C LEU A 250 -8.35 -2.22 -31.68
N ALA A 251 -8.28 -0.98 -32.17
CA ALA A 251 -7.02 -0.33 -32.52
C ALA A 251 -6.11 -0.16 -31.30
N GLN A 252 -6.66 0.21 -30.15
CA GLN A 252 -5.93 0.28 -28.89
C GLN A 252 -5.39 -1.08 -28.47
N HIS A 253 -6.21 -2.14 -28.51
CA HIS A 253 -5.76 -3.49 -28.20
C HIS A 253 -4.66 -3.99 -29.14
N LEU A 254 -4.70 -3.63 -30.42
CA LEU A 254 -3.65 -3.94 -31.39
C LEU A 254 -2.36 -3.15 -31.12
N TYR A 255 -2.47 -1.87 -30.74
CA TYR A 255 -1.33 -1.04 -30.37
C TYR A 255 -0.66 -1.51 -29.08
N GLU A 256 -1.46 -1.98 -28.11
CA GLU A 256 -0.98 -2.46 -26.81
C GLU A 256 -0.52 -3.93 -26.84
N GLY A 257 -0.86 -4.70 -27.89
CA GLY A 257 -0.53 -6.13 -28.00
C GLY A 257 0.71 -6.43 -28.85
N PRO A 258 1.40 -7.56 -28.60
CA PRO A 258 2.01 -7.97 -27.35
C PRO A 258 3.53 -7.75 -27.41
N VAL A 259 4.08 -6.93 -26.51
CA VAL A 259 5.52 -6.99 -26.18
C VAL A 259 5.71 -8.20 -25.25
N TRP A 260 5.69 -9.41 -25.82
CA TRP A 260 6.28 -10.58 -25.17
C TRP A 260 7.80 -10.41 -25.20
N PRO A 261 8.51 -10.54 -24.07
CA PRO A 261 9.93 -10.90 -24.10
C PRO A 261 10.13 -12.35 -24.57
#